data_AF-A0AAD7B6M3-F1
#
_entry.id   AF-A0AAD7B6M3-F1
#
_cell.length_a   1.000
_cell.length_b   1.000
_cell.length_c   1.000
_cell.angle_alpha   90.00
_cell.angle_beta   90.00
_cell.angle_gamma   90.00
#
_symmetry.space_group_name_H-M   'P 1'
#
loop_
_entity.id
_entity.type
_entity.pdbx_description
1 polymer ?
#
loop_
_entity_poly.entity_id
_entity_poly.type
_entity_poly.pdbx_seq_one_letter_code
_entity_poly.pdbx_strand_id
1 'polypeptide(L)'
;GELEHRRVKRFYARTNKNTAVRQMTVLERREQALFRIARKVGKMDAKAAAATPTATESGIVPPKKSKKGIKHPDTLKKKKRLYVDFAEAESLPYTAPEQHHHISHSRNFPCSIPQFLSKNQGDPAVKV
;
A
#
# COMPACT_ATOMS: atom_id res chain seq x y z
N GLY A 1 2.33 -6.06 34.18
CA GLY A 1 3.05 -4.91 34.77
C GLY A 1 2.10 -3.73 34.91
N GLU A 2 2.39 -2.82 35.82
CA GLU A 2 1.53 -1.69 36.23
C GLU A 2 1.05 -0.79 35.07
N LEU A 3 1.79 -0.76 33.94
CA LEU A 3 1.45 0.02 32.74
C LEU A 3 0.69 -0.76 31.65
N GLU A 4 0.46 -2.06 31.79
CA GLU A 4 -0.23 -2.88 30.77
C GLU A 4 -1.67 -2.40 30.53
N HIS A 5 -2.34 -1.85 31.56
CA HIS A 5 -3.66 -1.24 31.42
C HIS A 5 -3.69 -0.06 30.44
N ARG A 6 -2.57 0.69 30.32
CA ARG A 6 -2.48 1.80 29.35
C ARG A 6 -2.48 1.29 27.92
N ARG A 7 -1.93 0.11 27.64
CA ARG A 7 -1.95 -0.49 26.30
C ARG A 7 -3.36 -0.86 25.89
N VAL A 8 -4.07 -1.57 26.77
CA VAL A 8 -5.46 -1.98 26.57
C VAL A 8 -6.38 -0.77 26.36
N LYS A 9 -6.23 0.29 27.19
CA LYS A 9 -7.01 1.53 27.06
C LYS A 9 -6.77 2.32 25.78
N ARG A 10 -5.61 2.21 25.11
CA ARG A 10 -5.35 2.90 23.83
C ARG A 10 -6.30 2.46 22.72
N PHE A 11 -6.82 1.23 22.80
CA PHE A 11 -7.73 0.70 21.79
C PHE A 11 -9.16 1.21 21.95
N TYR A 12 -9.57 1.70 23.12
CA TYR A 12 -10.95 2.14 23.36
C TYR A 12 -11.38 3.32 22.49
N ALA A 13 -10.46 4.18 22.07
CA ALA A 13 -10.75 5.25 21.11
C ALA A 13 -11.04 4.73 19.69
N ARG A 14 -10.68 3.47 19.39
CA ARG A 14 -10.74 2.85 18.07
C ARG A 14 -11.69 1.65 18.01
N THR A 15 -12.39 1.33 19.11
CA THR A 15 -13.31 0.21 19.18
C THR A 15 -14.72 0.67 19.55
N ASN A 16 -15.70 -0.08 19.07
CA ASN A 16 -17.09 0.04 19.48
C ASN A 16 -17.34 -0.91 20.68
N LYS A 17 -18.34 -0.58 21.52
CA LYS A 17 -18.81 -1.44 22.61
C LYS A 17 -19.27 -2.81 22.12
N ASN A 18 -19.82 -2.88 20.90
CA ASN A 18 -20.22 -4.14 20.29
C ASN A 18 -18.97 -4.95 19.90
N THR A 19 -18.79 -6.12 20.51
CA THR A 19 -17.66 -7.05 20.27
C THR A 19 -16.26 -6.46 20.53
N ALA A 20 -16.13 -5.58 21.54
CA ALA A 20 -14.89 -4.85 21.86
C ALA A 20 -13.64 -5.75 21.97
N VAL A 21 -13.72 -6.90 22.63
CA VAL A 21 -12.59 -7.83 22.81
C VAL A 21 -12.04 -8.33 21.47
N ARG A 22 -12.93 -8.71 20.54
CA ARG A 22 -12.53 -9.16 19.19
C ARG A 22 -11.86 -8.02 18.42
N GLN A 23 -12.38 -6.80 18.53
CA GLN A 23 -11.79 -5.64 17.85
C GLN A 23 -10.40 -5.31 18.42
N MET A 24 -10.25 -5.34 19.75
CA MET A 24 -8.97 -5.09 20.42
C MET A 24 -7.92 -6.12 20.03
N THR A 25 -8.26 -7.41 20.02
CA THR A 25 -7.32 -8.48 19.63
C THR A 25 -6.87 -8.36 18.17
N VAL A 26 -7.76 -7.94 17.26
CA VAL A 26 -7.38 -7.69 15.85
C VAL A 26 -6.44 -6.49 15.74
N LEU A 27 -6.72 -5.40 16.45
CA LEU A 27 -5.85 -4.21 16.47
C LEU A 27 -4.48 -4.53 17.05
N GLU A 28 -4.41 -5.28 18.13
CA GLU A 28 -3.16 -5.73 18.75
C GLU A 28 -2.34 -6.58 17.77
N ARG A 29 -2.94 -7.59 17.14
CA ARG A 29 -2.27 -8.43 16.13
C ARG A 29 -1.73 -7.59 14.97
N ARG A 30 -2.48 -6.59 14.54
CA ARG A 30 -2.06 -5.66 13.47
C ARG A 30 -0.84 -4.83 13.90
N GLU A 31 -0.87 -4.25 15.10
CA GLU A 31 0.26 -3.49 15.64
C GLU A 31 1.52 -4.36 15.76
N GLN A 32 1.38 -5.59 16.24
CA GLN A 32 2.48 -6.56 16.30
C GLN A 32 3.03 -6.90 14.91
N ALA A 33 2.17 -7.08 13.91
CA ALA A 33 2.59 -7.36 12.54
C ALA A 33 3.39 -6.17 11.95
N LEU A 34 2.90 -4.94 12.12
CA LEU A 34 3.60 -3.72 11.68
C LEU A 34 4.95 -3.56 12.38
N PHE A 35 5.01 -3.81 13.69
CA PHE A 35 6.27 -3.79 14.44
C PHE A 35 7.29 -4.80 13.91
N ARG A 36 6.84 -6.03 13.59
CA ARG A 36 7.70 -7.06 12.98
C ARG A 36 8.22 -6.66 11.61
N ILE A 37 7.36 -6.05 10.77
CA ILE A 37 7.75 -5.55 9.45
C ILE A 37 8.79 -4.43 9.59
N ALA A 38 8.51 -3.41 10.39
CA ALA A 38 9.43 -2.29 10.63
C ALA A 38 10.80 -2.77 11.12
N ARG A 39 10.81 -3.75 12.05
CA ARG A 39 12.06 -4.36 12.52
C ARG A 39 12.81 -5.12 11.44
N LYS A 40 12.11 -5.80 10.52
CA LYS A 40 12.73 -6.49 9.39
C LYS A 40 13.31 -5.49 8.38
N VAL A 41 12.56 -4.44 8.03
CA VAL A 41 13.01 -3.38 7.11
C VAL A 41 14.28 -2.73 7.66
N GLY A 42 14.29 -2.26 8.92
CA GLY A 42 15.49 -1.66 9.51
C GLY A 42 16.70 -2.60 9.58
N LYS A 43 16.49 -3.92 9.72
CA LYS A 43 17.58 -4.91 9.61
C LYS A 43 18.10 -5.07 8.18
N MET A 44 17.24 -4.98 7.17
CA MET A 44 17.63 -4.99 5.77
C MET A 44 18.43 -3.73 5.43
N ASP A 45 17.99 -2.56 5.90
CA ASP A 45 18.68 -1.29 5.72
C ASP A 45 20.07 -1.30 6.39
N ALA A 46 20.15 -1.79 7.63
CA ALA A 46 21.44 -1.93 8.33
C ALA A 46 22.39 -2.93 7.65
N LYS A 47 21.87 -4.01 7.09
CA LYS A 47 22.66 -4.98 6.32
C LYS A 47 23.14 -4.39 4.98
N ALA A 48 22.32 -3.57 4.33
CA ALA A 48 22.70 -2.87 3.11
C ALA A 48 23.81 -1.84 3.38
N ALA A 49 23.72 -1.09 4.48
CA ALA A 49 24.75 -0.15 4.90
C ALA A 49 26.08 -0.83 5.30
N ALA A 50 26.03 -2.04 5.87
CA ALA A 50 27.23 -2.81 6.21
C ALA A 50 27.91 -3.48 5.00
N ALA A 51 27.22 -3.60 3.85
CA ALA A 51 27.75 -4.24 2.65
C ALA A 51 28.51 -3.29 1.70
N THR A 52 28.63 -2.00 2.03
CA THR A 52 29.39 -1.02 1.24
C THR A 52 30.66 -0.55 1.98
N PRO A 53 31.85 -1.11 1.69
CA PRO A 53 33.11 -0.46 2.02
C PRO A 53 33.69 0.32 0.81
N THR A 54 33.81 1.65 1.00
CA THR A 54 34.79 2.62 0.43
C THR A 54 35.08 2.69 -1.09
N ALA A 55 34.74 3.85 -1.71
CA ALA A 55 35.71 4.73 -2.39
C ALA A 55 35.11 6.08 -2.85
N THR A 56 35.67 7.17 -2.29
CA THR A 56 35.97 8.47 -2.91
C THR A 56 34.87 9.54 -3.11
N GLU A 57 35.10 10.65 -2.40
CA GLU A 57 34.42 11.94 -2.40
C GLU A 57 34.59 12.75 -3.70
N SER A 58 33.56 13.51 -4.07
CA SER A 58 33.58 14.95 -4.44
C SER A 58 32.53 15.28 -5.51
N GLY A 59 31.70 16.30 -5.25
CA GLY A 59 30.80 16.85 -6.27
C GLY A 59 29.54 17.52 -5.73
N ILE A 60 29.70 18.64 -5.03
CA ILE A 60 28.61 19.57 -4.70
C ILE A 60 28.13 20.27 -5.98
N VAL A 61 26.87 20.06 -6.40
CA VAL A 61 26.12 21.03 -7.25
C VAL A 61 24.61 20.98 -6.90
N PRO A 62 23.96 22.12 -6.54
CA PRO A 62 22.53 22.21 -6.26
C PRO A 62 21.69 22.58 -7.52
N PRO A 63 20.34 22.64 -7.45
CA PRO A 63 19.44 22.19 -8.52
C PRO A 63 18.99 23.29 -9.50
N LYS A 64 18.76 22.93 -10.76
CA LYS A 64 18.10 23.80 -11.75
C LYS A 64 16.63 23.40 -11.95
N LYS A 65 15.74 24.36 -11.65
CA LYS A 65 14.31 24.33 -11.98
C LYS A 65 14.13 24.48 -13.49
N SER A 66 13.27 23.67 -14.11
CA SER A 66 12.62 24.01 -15.37
C SER A 66 11.11 23.75 -15.25
N LYS A 67 10.35 24.85 -15.22
CA LYS A 67 8.93 24.82 -15.61
C LYS A 67 8.88 24.84 -17.13
N LYS A 68 7.99 24.06 -17.74
CA LYS A 68 7.14 24.45 -18.88
C LYS A 68 6.16 23.31 -19.17
N GLY A 69 4.87 23.60 -19.07
CA GLY A 69 3.82 22.74 -19.57
C GLY A 69 3.61 22.94 -21.08
N ILE A 70 3.22 21.88 -21.77
CA ILE A 70 2.56 21.87 -23.08
C ILE A 70 1.52 20.73 -23.04
N LYS A 71 0.32 20.95 -23.62
CA LYS A 71 -0.95 20.24 -23.40
C LYS A 71 -1.26 19.17 -24.48
N HIS A 72 -2.20 18.26 -24.12
CA HIS A 72 -3.09 17.38 -24.93
C HIS A 72 -2.53 16.10 -25.60
N PRO A 73 -3.36 15.08 -25.96
CA PRO A 73 -4.73 14.71 -25.55
C PRO A 73 -4.87 13.23 -25.09
N ASP A 74 -6.02 12.87 -24.52
CA ASP A 74 -6.62 11.53 -24.45
C ASP A 74 -5.72 10.31 -24.68
N THR A 75 -5.04 9.84 -23.63
CA THR A 75 -4.77 8.41 -23.36
C THR A 75 -4.08 8.33 -21.99
N LEU A 76 -4.77 8.82 -20.95
CA LEU A 76 -4.41 8.48 -19.58
C LEU A 76 -4.58 6.97 -19.45
N LYS A 77 -3.48 6.22 -19.62
CA LYS A 77 -3.39 4.81 -19.28
C LYS A 77 -4.00 4.67 -17.89
N LYS A 78 -5.23 4.16 -17.81
CA LYS A 78 -5.98 4.06 -16.57
C LYS A 78 -5.08 3.35 -15.57
N LYS A 79 -4.60 4.09 -14.56
CA LYS A 79 -3.91 3.48 -13.43
C LYS A 79 -4.86 2.41 -12.92
N LYS A 80 -4.43 1.15 -12.93
CA LYS A 80 -5.26 0.05 -12.42
C LYS A 80 -5.47 0.29 -10.93
N ARG A 81 -6.60 0.89 -10.59
CA ARG A 81 -7.05 1.07 -9.22
C ARG A 81 -7.36 -0.31 -8.66
N LEU A 82 -7.12 -0.52 -7.37
CA LEU A 82 -7.46 -1.77 -6.69
C LEU A 82 -8.98 -1.93 -6.47
N TYR A 83 -9.79 -1.02 -7.01
CA TYR A 83 -11.23 -1.01 -6.99
C TYR A 83 -11.75 -0.49 -8.33
N VAL A 84 -12.93 -0.94 -8.73
CA VAL A 84 -13.65 -0.44 -9.91
C VAL A 84 -14.36 0.86 -9.51
N ASP A 85 -14.30 1.88 -10.37
CA ASP A 85 -14.99 3.16 -10.12
C ASP A 85 -16.52 2.99 -10.25
N PHE A 86 -17.31 3.85 -9.60
CA PHE A 86 -18.78 3.76 -9.66
C PHE A 86 -19.32 3.92 -11.09
N ALA A 87 -18.61 4.65 -11.94
CA ALA A 87 -18.97 4.85 -13.34
C ALA A 87 -18.49 3.74 -14.29
N GLU A 88 -17.66 2.80 -13.80
CA GLU A 88 -17.15 1.68 -14.61
C GLU A 88 -17.91 0.40 -14.28
N ALA A 89 -18.40 -0.30 -15.31
CA ALA A 89 -18.96 -1.63 -15.14
C ALA A 89 -17.83 -2.62 -14.86
N GLU A 90 -17.90 -3.34 -13.74
CA GLU A 90 -17.04 -4.49 -13.48
C GLU A 90 -17.23 -5.51 -14.60
N SER A 91 -16.15 -6.13 -15.10
CA SER A 91 -16.23 -7.14 -16.16
C SER A 91 -16.79 -8.44 -15.59
N LEU A 92 -18.11 -8.48 -15.38
CA LEU A 92 -18.82 -9.61 -14.83
C LEU A 92 -19.18 -10.60 -15.94
N PRO A 93 -19.23 -11.91 -15.65
CA PRO A 93 -19.76 -12.88 -16.59
C PRO A 93 -21.23 -12.56 -16.91
N TYR A 94 -21.69 -13.02 -18.07
CA TYR A 94 -23.09 -12.85 -18.47
C TYR A 94 -24.05 -13.33 -17.37
N THR A 95 -25.03 -12.48 -17.03
CA THR A 95 -26.06 -12.79 -16.05
C THR A 95 -27.40 -12.92 -16.76
N ALA A 96 -28.09 -14.03 -16.53
CA ALA A 96 -29.44 -14.20 -17.04
C ALA A 96 -30.34 -13.07 -16.50
N PRO A 97 -31.33 -12.59 -17.26
CA PRO A 97 -32.20 -11.48 -16.83
C PRO A 97 -32.97 -11.75 -15.53
N GLU A 98 -33.22 -13.04 -15.24
CA GLU A 98 -33.84 -13.52 -13.99
C GLU A 98 -32.95 -13.28 -12.76
N GLN A 99 -31.63 -13.15 -12.98
CA GLN A 99 -30.64 -12.85 -11.96
C GLN A 99 -30.28 -11.35 -12.03
N HIS A 100 -31.15 -10.53 -11.44
CA HIS A 100 -31.10 -9.06 -11.50
C HIS A 100 -29.80 -8.41 -11.00
N HIS A 101 -29.03 -9.08 -10.14
CA HIS A 101 -27.80 -8.54 -9.59
C HIS A 101 -26.69 -9.58 -9.55
N HIS A 102 -25.53 -9.20 -10.07
CA HIS A 102 -24.29 -9.94 -9.88
C HIS A 102 -23.34 -9.05 -9.10
N ILE A 103 -23.04 -9.48 -7.89
CA ILE A 103 -22.13 -8.79 -6.98
C ILE A 103 -20.96 -9.73 -6.76
N SER A 104 -19.75 -9.28 -7.07
CA SER A 104 -18.54 -10.04 -6.80
C SER A 104 -18.46 -10.43 -5.32
N HIS A 105 -18.09 -11.69 -5.07
CA HIS A 105 -17.94 -12.23 -3.70
C HIS A 105 -16.83 -11.52 -2.89
N SER A 106 -15.97 -10.76 -3.57
CA SER A 106 -14.83 -10.06 -2.97
C SER A 106 -14.74 -8.64 -3.52
N ARG A 107 -14.33 -7.71 -2.66
CA ARG A 107 -13.96 -6.34 -3.04
C ARG A 107 -12.49 -6.22 -3.48
N ASN A 108 -11.70 -7.28 -3.34
CA ASN A 108 -10.28 -7.29 -3.64
C ASN A 108 -10.04 -7.78 -5.06
N PHE A 109 -9.27 -7.02 -5.85
CA PHE A 109 -8.79 -7.40 -7.18
C PHE A 109 -7.31 -7.79 -7.09
N PRO A 110 -6.96 -9.09 -7.02
CA PRO A 110 -5.57 -9.51 -6.95
C PRO A 110 -4.84 -9.11 -8.23
N CYS A 111 -3.62 -8.59 -8.09
CA CYS A 111 -2.75 -8.28 -9.21
C CYS A 111 -1.40 -8.99 -9.05
N SER A 112 -0.81 -9.42 -10.17
CA SER A 112 0.47 -10.11 -10.18
C SER A 112 1.61 -9.10 -9.96
N ILE A 113 2.44 -9.33 -8.94
CA ILE A 113 3.56 -8.42 -8.58
C ILE A 113 4.58 -8.30 -9.74
N PRO A 114 5.07 -9.39 -10.37
CA PRO A 114 5.94 -9.26 -11.54
C PRO A 114 5.31 -8.47 -12.70
N GLN A 115 4.01 -8.66 -12.92
CA GLN A 115 3.26 -7.92 -13.94
C GLN A 115 3.11 -6.43 -13.57
N PHE A 116 2.99 -6.12 -12.28
CA PHE A 116 2.96 -4.75 -11.78
C PHE A 116 4.32 -4.08 -11.95
N LEU A 117 5.41 -4.74 -11.58
CA LEU A 117 6.77 -4.20 -11.70
C LEU A 117 7.16 -3.95 -13.16
N SER A 118 6.87 -4.89 -14.06
CA SER A 118 7.12 -4.73 -15.50
C SER A 118 6.34 -3.53 -16.09
N LYS A 119 5.09 -3.32 -15.66
CA LYS A 119 4.27 -2.18 -16.12
C LYS A 119 4.72 -0.84 -15.57
N ASN A 120 5.33 -0.81 -14.39
CA ASN A 120 5.80 0.41 -13.73
C ASN A 120 7.34 0.55 -13.81
N GLN A 121 7.97 -0.04 -14.83
CA GLN A 121 9.40 0.16 -15.09
C GLN A 121 9.70 1.64 -15.33
N GLY A 122 10.69 2.15 -14.60
CA GLY A 122 11.11 3.56 -14.67
C GLY A 122 10.39 4.50 -13.69
N ASP A 123 9.39 4.03 -12.94
CA ASP A 123 8.81 4.81 -11.84
C ASP A 123 9.85 4.94 -10.70
N PRO A 124 10.25 6.17 -10.29
CA PRO A 124 11.15 6.38 -9.16
C PRO A 124 10.64 5.75 -7.87
N ALA A 125 9.32 5.61 -7.69
CA ALA A 125 8.71 5.01 -6.51
C ALA A 125 8.88 3.48 -6.45
N VAL A 126 9.32 2.84 -7.53
CA VAL A 126 9.56 1.40 -7.63
C VAL A 126 11.06 1.05 -7.53
N LYS A 127 11.94 2.06 -7.55
CA LYS A 127 13.38 1.87 -7.30
C LYS A 127 13.61 1.74 -5.79
N VAL A 128 14.13 0.59 -5.38
CA VAL A 128 14.63 0.33 -4.01
C VAL A 128 16.05 0.83 -3.87
#